data_AF-A0A6U3DE02-F1
#
_entry.id   AF-A0A6U3DE02-F1
#
_cell.length_a   1.000
_cell.length_b   1.000
_cell.length_c   1.000
_cell.angle_alpha   90.00
_cell.angle_beta   90.00
_cell.angle_gamma   90.00
#
_symmetry.space_group_name_H-M   'P 1'
#
loop_
_entity.id
_entity.type
_entity.pdbx_description
1 polymer ?
#
loop_
_entity_poly.entity_id
_entity_poly.type
_entity_poly.pdbx_seq_one_letter_code
_entity_poly.pdbx_strand_id
1 'polypeptide(L)'
;EEYKALRQNEPRRAKQALRLCEKLGPTFIKLGQALSIRTDLIPEPYALELRQLQDAVPPFDSITARSVLRQELGVSNLNQVFSSLSDQPVASASIGQVYRGTLASTGQDVAVKVQRPGILAEIALDLHVLRLLTPLQTTLQNAANGVATTQDDIDTAVTLVDEWGRGFVAETDYRLEAANTMQFQAAMQARDLKAVCAPTVVPECVRDKVLVTEWVEGTRLDRDASPDVPRLCGVAINA
;
A
#
# COMPACT_ATOMS: atom_id res chain seq x y z
N GLU A 1 12.70 -17.21 -32.90
CA GLU A 1 13.63 -17.82 -31.93
C GLU A 1 13.86 -16.93 -30.71
N GLU A 2 14.34 -15.68 -30.87
CA GLU A 2 14.66 -14.75 -29.77
C GLU A 2 13.48 -14.40 -28.84
N TYR A 3 12.31 -14.06 -29.39
CA TYR A 3 11.07 -13.87 -28.62
C TYR A 3 10.59 -15.13 -27.88
N LYS A 4 10.97 -16.32 -28.36
CA LYS A 4 10.63 -17.61 -27.74
C LYS A 4 11.50 -17.86 -26.51
N ALA A 5 12.79 -17.53 -26.59
CA ALA A 5 13.73 -17.62 -25.48
C ALA A 5 13.43 -16.58 -24.37
N LEU A 6 12.98 -15.38 -24.74
CA LEU A 6 12.54 -14.35 -23.79
C LEU A 6 11.32 -14.83 -22.98
N ARG A 7 10.32 -15.42 -23.64
CA ARG A 7 9.12 -15.98 -22.97
C ARG A 7 9.44 -17.19 -22.09
N GLN A 8 10.37 -18.06 -22.51
CA GLN A 8 10.78 -19.22 -21.69
C GLN A 8 11.37 -18.82 -20.33
N ASN A 9 12.03 -17.66 -20.25
CA ASN A 9 12.66 -17.18 -19.02
C ASN A 9 11.79 -16.19 -18.22
N GLU A 10 10.63 -15.79 -18.72
CA GLU A 10 9.72 -14.85 -18.02
C GLU A 10 9.35 -15.29 -16.61
N PRO A 11 8.96 -16.55 -16.34
CA PRO A 11 8.62 -16.98 -14.98
C PRO A 11 9.80 -16.85 -14.01
N ARG A 12 11.02 -17.13 -14.47
CA ARG A 12 12.23 -16.98 -13.66
C ARG A 12 12.51 -15.50 -13.35
N ARG A 13 12.37 -14.62 -14.35
CA ARG A 13 12.60 -13.18 -14.17
C ARG A 13 11.52 -12.53 -13.32
N ALA A 14 10.27 -12.97 -13.41
CA ALA A 14 9.18 -12.53 -12.55
C ALA A 14 9.47 -12.81 -11.06
N LYS A 15 9.95 -14.01 -10.74
CA LYS A 15 10.43 -14.35 -9.38
C LYS A 15 11.61 -13.51 -8.92
N GLN A 16 12.51 -13.16 -9.84
CA GLN A 16 13.62 -12.26 -9.52
C GLN A 16 13.13 -10.83 -9.23
N ALA A 17 12.16 -10.34 -10.00
CA ALA A 17 11.55 -9.03 -9.78
C ALA A 17 10.88 -8.95 -8.40
N LEU A 18 10.12 -9.97 -8.00
CA LEU A 18 9.55 -10.09 -6.66
C LEU A 18 10.63 -9.94 -5.58
N ARG A 19 11.69 -10.75 -5.64
CA ARG A 19 12.79 -10.71 -4.66
C ARG A 19 13.52 -9.37 -4.64
N LEU A 20 13.63 -8.71 -5.79
CA LEU A 20 14.21 -7.37 -5.86
C LEU A 20 13.33 -6.35 -5.17
N CYS A 21 12.00 -6.39 -5.37
CA CYS A 21 11.06 -5.53 -4.66
C CYS A 21 11.16 -5.73 -3.14
N GLU A 22 11.19 -6.97 -2.66
CA GLU A 22 11.34 -7.28 -1.24
C GLU A 22 12.67 -6.76 -0.67
N LYS A 23 13.77 -6.93 -1.42
CA LYS A 23 15.11 -6.52 -0.99
C LYS A 23 15.29 -5.00 -0.98
N LEU A 24 14.71 -4.30 -1.95
CA LEU A 24 14.81 -2.85 -2.07
C LEU A 24 13.89 -2.11 -1.10
N GLY A 25 12.92 -2.80 -0.50
CA GLY A 25 12.17 -2.27 0.63
C GLY A 25 10.82 -1.63 0.25
N PRO A 26 10.23 -0.85 1.18
CA PRO A 26 8.83 -0.42 1.14
C PRO A 26 8.41 0.29 -0.15
N THR A 27 9.27 1.12 -0.74
CA THR A 27 8.99 1.83 -1.99
C THR A 27 8.75 0.87 -3.14
N PHE A 28 9.62 -0.13 -3.28
CA PHE A 28 9.52 -1.11 -4.36
C PHE A 28 8.47 -2.19 -4.09
N ILE A 29 8.17 -2.47 -2.81
CA ILE A 29 7.00 -3.26 -2.42
C ILE A 29 5.72 -2.55 -2.89
N LYS A 30 5.57 -1.25 -2.60
CA LYS A 30 4.40 -0.46 -3.02
C LYS A 30 4.30 -0.37 -4.54
N LEU A 31 5.41 -0.14 -5.23
CA LEU A 31 5.46 -0.14 -6.69
C LEU A 31 5.03 -1.51 -7.26
N GLY A 32 5.56 -2.59 -6.72
CA GLY A 32 5.20 -3.95 -7.12
C GLY A 32 3.72 -4.26 -6.90
N GLN A 33 3.15 -3.82 -5.77
CA GLN A 33 1.71 -3.92 -5.51
C GLN A 33 0.89 -3.15 -6.57
N ALA A 34 1.26 -1.91 -6.88
CA ALA A 34 0.58 -1.10 -7.90
C ALA A 34 0.67 -1.72 -9.31
N LEU A 35 1.81 -2.30 -9.67
CA LEU A 35 1.98 -2.99 -10.95
C LEU A 35 1.25 -4.34 -11.01
N SER A 36 1.11 -5.04 -9.88
CA SER A 36 0.47 -6.37 -9.81
C SER A 36 -1.00 -6.38 -10.24
N ILE A 37 -1.66 -5.22 -10.20
CA ILE A 37 -3.05 -5.00 -10.62
C ILE A 37 -3.17 -4.40 -12.03
N ARG A 38 -2.06 -4.07 -12.69
CA ARG A 38 -1.99 -3.45 -14.02
C ARG A 38 -1.38 -4.41 -15.05
N THR A 39 -2.12 -5.47 -15.38
CA THR A 39 -1.70 -6.47 -16.39
C THR A 39 -1.61 -5.89 -17.81
N ASP A 40 -2.12 -4.68 -18.02
CA ASP A 40 -1.93 -3.89 -19.24
C ASP A 40 -0.52 -3.28 -19.33
N LEU A 41 0.16 -3.08 -18.20
CA LEU A 41 1.51 -2.49 -18.14
C LEU A 41 2.63 -3.53 -18.04
N ILE A 42 2.35 -4.70 -17.45
CA ILE A 42 3.35 -5.75 -17.24
C ILE A 42 2.84 -7.12 -17.69
N PRO A 43 3.72 -8.03 -18.15
CA PRO A 43 3.32 -9.38 -18.53
C PRO A 43 2.67 -10.15 -17.37
N GLU A 44 1.70 -11.01 -17.67
CA GLU A 44 0.95 -11.79 -16.68
C GLU A 44 1.82 -12.55 -15.66
N PRO A 45 2.95 -13.22 -16.04
CA PRO A 45 3.81 -13.88 -15.07
C PRO A 45 4.37 -12.93 -14.00
N TYR A 46 4.68 -11.68 -14.36
CA TYR A 46 5.15 -10.68 -13.41
C TYR A 46 4.03 -10.21 -12.50
N ALA A 47 2.83 -9.96 -13.05
CA ALA A 47 1.69 -9.56 -12.24
C ALA A 47 1.35 -10.63 -11.19
N LEU A 48 1.34 -11.91 -11.59
CA LEU A 48 1.08 -13.03 -10.68
C LEU A 48 2.14 -13.13 -9.57
N GLU A 49 3.42 -13.02 -9.89
CA GLU A 49 4.48 -13.09 -8.87
C GLU A 49 4.42 -11.87 -7.93
N LEU A 50 4.22 -10.65 -8.45
CA LEU A 50 4.16 -9.43 -7.66
C LEU A 50 2.93 -9.34 -6.74
N ARG A 51 1.84 -10.05 -7.02
CA ARG A 51 0.67 -10.13 -6.10
C ARG A 51 1.05 -10.64 -4.71
N GLN A 52 2.11 -11.45 -4.60
CA GLN A 52 2.61 -11.93 -3.30
C GLN A 52 3.03 -10.79 -2.37
N LEU A 53 3.42 -9.63 -2.92
CA LEU A 53 3.76 -8.43 -2.14
C LEU A 53 2.56 -7.85 -1.38
N GLN A 54 1.32 -8.23 -1.72
CA GLN A 54 0.13 -7.80 -0.99
C GLN A 54 -0.01 -8.52 0.37
N ASP A 55 0.55 -9.73 0.50
CA ASP A 55 0.34 -10.60 1.66
C ASP A 55 1.58 -10.81 2.54
N ALA A 56 2.76 -10.38 2.08
CA ALA A 56 4.04 -10.84 2.65
C ALA A 56 5.01 -9.71 3.03
N VAL A 57 4.54 -8.62 3.64
CA VAL A 57 5.46 -7.64 4.24
C VAL A 57 5.81 -8.08 5.66
N PRO A 58 7.10 -8.31 6.00
CA PRO A 58 7.47 -8.65 7.37
C PRO A 58 7.16 -7.50 8.34
N PRO A 59 6.54 -7.80 9.49
CA PRO A 59 6.29 -6.80 10.51
C PRO A 59 7.62 -6.25 11.06
N PHE A 60 7.60 -4.99 11.49
CA PHE A 60 8.68 -4.45 12.30
C PHE A 60 8.42 -4.73 13.78
N ASP A 61 9.46 -4.55 14.59
CA ASP A 61 9.44 -4.88 16.02
C ASP A 61 8.26 -4.22 16.77
N SER A 62 7.51 -5.03 17.49
CA SER A 62 6.33 -4.60 18.25
C SER A 62 6.67 -3.64 19.40
N ILE A 63 7.87 -3.71 19.97
CA ILE A 63 8.29 -2.77 21.02
C ILE A 63 8.38 -1.36 20.43
N THR A 64 8.97 -1.26 19.24
CA THR A 64 9.08 -0.04 18.46
C THR A 64 7.70 0.49 18.07
N ALA A 65 6.79 -0.36 17.57
CA ALA A 65 5.42 0.03 17.23
C ALA A 65 4.66 0.58 18.45
N ARG A 66 4.77 -0.09 19.60
CA ARG A 66 4.16 0.36 20.86
C ARG A 66 4.77 1.68 21.37
N SER A 67 6.04 1.94 21.06
CA SER A 67 6.67 3.24 21.34
C SER A 67 6.09 4.35 20.48
N VAL A 68 5.90 4.12 19.17
CA VAL A 68 5.23 5.07 18.26
C VAL A 68 3.82 5.37 18.74
N LEU A 69 3.05 4.33 19.09
CA LEU A 69 1.70 4.51 19.65
C LEU A 69 1.69 5.40 20.89
N ARG A 70 2.57 5.14 21.87
CA ARG A 70 2.66 5.95 23.10
C ARG A 70 2.99 7.41 22.80
N GLN A 71 3.95 7.64 21.89
CA GLN A 71 4.36 8.99 21.49
C GLN A 71 3.24 9.76 20.81
N GLU A 72 2.60 9.17 19.79
CA GLU A 72 1.59 9.84 18.97
C GLU A 72 0.28 10.06 19.76
N LEU A 73 -0.10 9.12 20.62
CA LEU A 73 -1.27 9.25 21.48
C LEU A 73 -1.01 10.07 22.74
N GLY A 74 0.25 10.43 23.04
CA GLY A 74 0.61 11.25 24.20
C GLY A 74 0.41 10.55 25.55
N VAL A 75 0.53 9.22 25.58
CA VAL A 75 0.28 8.42 26.80
C VAL A 75 1.51 7.62 27.22
N SER A 76 1.73 7.52 28.52
CA SER A 76 2.80 6.67 29.08
C SER A 76 2.42 5.19 29.11
N ASN A 77 1.12 4.88 29.19
CA ASN A 77 0.59 3.52 29.18
C ASN A 77 -0.56 3.40 28.16
N LEU A 78 -0.43 2.47 27.21
CA LEU A 78 -1.46 2.23 26.18
C LEU A 78 -2.78 1.75 26.78
N ASN A 79 -2.78 1.18 27.99
CA ASN A 79 -4.00 0.74 28.68
C ASN A 79 -4.95 1.89 29.02
N GLN A 80 -4.47 3.14 28.97
CA GLN A 80 -5.33 4.32 29.10
C GLN A 80 -6.24 4.53 27.88
N VAL A 81 -5.84 4.03 26.71
CA VAL A 81 -6.56 4.17 25.43
C VAL A 81 -7.19 2.84 25.02
N PHE A 82 -6.47 1.74 25.17
CA PHE A 82 -6.89 0.40 24.76
C PHE A 82 -6.92 -0.56 25.96
N SER A 83 -8.08 -1.06 26.34
CA SER A 83 -8.21 -2.06 27.41
C SER A 83 -7.54 -3.39 27.03
N SER A 84 -7.46 -3.68 25.73
CA SER A 84 -6.69 -4.80 25.18
C SER A 84 -5.97 -4.35 23.90
N LEU A 85 -4.76 -4.87 23.67
CA LEU A 85 -4.03 -4.70 22.41
C LEU A 85 -3.15 -5.93 22.17
N SER A 86 -3.33 -6.57 21.03
CA SER A 86 -2.55 -7.75 20.59
C SER A 86 -1.04 -7.53 20.66
N ASP A 87 -0.30 -8.57 21.09
CA ASP A 87 1.17 -8.50 21.21
C ASP A 87 1.87 -8.52 19.85
N GLN A 88 1.30 -9.27 18.91
CA GLN A 88 1.77 -9.38 17.53
C GLN A 88 0.78 -8.67 16.60
N PRO A 89 1.27 -8.04 15.51
CA PRO A 89 0.39 -7.45 14.52
C PRO A 89 -0.44 -8.53 13.82
N VAL A 90 -1.71 -8.21 13.55
CA VAL A 90 -2.63 -9.07 12.80
C VAL A 90 -2.45 -8.95 11.30
N ALA A 91 -1.89 -7.82 10.85
CA ALA A 91 -1.52 -7.58 9.46
C ALA A 91 -0.32 -6.65 9.38
N SER A 92 0.47 -6.78 8.32
CA SER A 92 1.56 -5.85 7.98
C SER A 92 1.43 -5.46 6.52
N ALA A 93 1.66 -4.18 6.24
CA ALA A 93 1.62 -3.57 4.93
C ALA A 93 2.91 -2.80 4.67
N SER A 94 3.06 -2.22 3.48
CA SER A 94 4.28 -1.54 3.05
C SER A 94 4.74 -0.44 4.02
N ILE A 95 3.84 0.43 4.47
CA ILE A 95 4.18 1.60 5.31
C ILE A 95 3.83 1.46 6.80
N GLY A 96 3.28 0.32 7.24
CA GLY A 96 2.83 0.16 8.61
C GLY A 96 2.30 -1.24 8.93
N GLN A 97 1.85 -1.43 10.17
CA GLN A 97 1.25 -2.69 10.62
C GLN A 97 0.03 -2.43 11.50
N VAL A 98 -0.87 -3.40 11.55
CA VAL A 98 -2.16 -3.30 12.22
C VAL A 98 -2.20 -4.25 13.40
N TYR A 99 -2.69 -3.75 14.53
CA TYR A 99 -2.98 -4.53 15.73
C TYR A 99 -4.48 -4.57 15.95
N ARG A 100 -4.99 -5.69 16.46
CA ARG A 100 -6.34 -5.73 17.04
C ARG A 100 -6.26 -5.23 18.48
N GLY A 101 -7.21 -4.39 18.87
CA GLY A 101 -7.37 -3.95 20.25
C GLY A 101 -8.83 -3.68 20.60
N THR A 102 -9.06 -3.25 21.83
CA THR A 102 -10.37 -2.87 22.35
C THR A 102 -10.23 -1.50 23.02
N LEU A 103 -11.08 -0.54 22.68
CA LEU A 103 -11.06 0.80 23.29
C LEU A 103 -11.41 0.73 24.78
N ALA A 104 -10.62 1.42 25.61
CA ALA A 104 -10.84 1.48 27.05
C ALA A 104 -12.10 2.30 27.41
N SER A 105 -12.45 3.30 26.60
CA SER A 105 -13.58 4.20 26.84
C SER A 105 -14.94 3.57 26.52
N THR A 106 -15.02 2.76 25.46
CA THR A 106 -16.29 2.24 24.93
C THR A 106 -16.41 0.72 24.95
N GLY A 107 -15.29 0.00 25.07
CA GLY A 107 -15.25 -1.47 24.91
C GLY A 107 -15.37 -1.93 23.45
N GLN A 108 -15.33 -1.02 22.48
CA GLN A 108 -15.41 -1.35 21.06
C GLN A 108 -14.12 -2.00 20.55
N ASP A 109 -14.25 -3.05 19.73
CA ASP A 109 -13.14 -3.65 19.01
C ASP A 109 -12.65 -2.76 17.87
N VAL A 110 -11.33 -2.58 17.79
CA VAL A 110 -10.68 -1.65 16.86
C VAL A 110 -9.48 -2.27 16.15
N ALA A 111 -9.24 -1.79 14.94
CA ALA A 111 -8.00 -1.97 14.20
C ALA A 111 -7.09 -0.75 14.45
N VAL A 112 -5.90 -1.00 14.99
CA VAL A 112 -4.91 0.03 15.35
C VAL A 112 -3.75 -0.06 14.37
N LYS A 113 -3.74 0.82 13.37
CA LYS A 113 -2.70 0.92 12.34
C LYS A 113 -1.59 1.85 12.83
N VAL A 114 -0.35 1.36 12.79
CA VAL A 114 0.85 2.07 13.22
C VAL A 114 1.83 2.15 12.07
N GLN A 115 2.32 3.35 11.78
CA GLN A 115 3.29 3.57 10.71
C GLN A 115 4.67 3.02 11.08
N ARG A 116 5.38 2.48 10.07
CA ARG A 116 6.78 2.08 10.19
C ARG A 116 7.64 3.32 10.50
N PRO A 117 8.47 3.31 11.56
CA PRO A 117 9.32 4.44 11.90
C PRO A 117 10.28 4.78 10.76
N GLY A 118 10.46 6.09 10.47
CA GLY A 118 11.41 6.56 9.47
C GLY A 118 10.97 6.40 8.01
N ILE A 119 9.78 5.83 7.76
CA ILE A 119 9.34 5.47 6.41
C ILE A 119 9.28 6.64 5.44
N LEU A 120 8.90 7.83 5.90
CA LEU A 120 8.84 9.01 5.04
C LEU A 120 10.21 9.40 4.49
N ALA A 121 11.27 9.31 5.31
CA ALA A 121 12.62 9.63 4.87
C ALA A 121 13.15 8.61 3.86
N GLU A 122 12.84 7.33 4.09
CA GLU A 122 13.17 6.22 3.17
C GLU A 122 12.49 6.41 1.81
N ILE A 123 11.16 6.64 1.82
CA ILE A 123 10.39 6.90 0.60
C ILE A 123 10.91 8.15 -0.13
N ALA A 124 11.16 9.24 0.59
CA ALA A 124 11.64 10.48 -0.02
C ALA A 124 13.01 10.30 -0.70
N LEU A 125 13.91 9.53 -0.09
CA LEU A 125 15.20 9.21 -0.68
C LEU A 125 15.05 8.35 -1.94
N ASP A 126 14.23 7.30 -1.88
CA ASP A 126 14.00 6.42 -3.03
C ASP A 126 13.37 7.18 -4.20
N LEU A 127 12.37 8.02 -3.94
CA LEU A 127 11.74 8.86 -4.97
C LEU A 127 12.74 9.86 -5.58
N HIS A 128 13.63 10.42 -4.77
CA HIS A 128 14.69 11.28 -5.27
C HIS A 128 15.64 10.54 -6.22
N VAL A 129 16.07 9.33 -5.84
CA VAL A 129 16.93 8.47 -6.67
C VAL A 129 16.21 8.06 -7.96
N LEU A 130 14.96 7.63 -7.88
CA LEU A 130 14.15 7.27 -9.05
C LEU A 130 14.08 8.45 -10.01
N ARG A 131 13.71 9.63 -9.52
CA ARG A 131 13.63 10.85 -10.33
C ARG A 131 14.97 11.19 -11.00
N LEU A 132 16.09 11.04 -10.29
CA LEU A 132 17.44 11.29 -10.83
C LEU A 132 17.78 10.30 -11.97
N LEU A 133 17.38 9.04 -11.83
CA LEU A 133 17.70 7.98 -12.79
C LEU A 133 16.75 7.93 -13.98
N THR A 134 15.54 8.48 -13.88
CA THR A 134 14.52 8.45 -14.93
C THR A 134 15.03 8.92 -16.30
N PRO A 135 15.75 10.06 -16.44
CA PRO A 135 16.22 10.49 -17.76
C PRO A 135 17.17 9.49 -18.43
N LEU A 136 18.07 8.90 -17.64
CA LEU A 136 19.00 7.88 -18.12
C LEU A 136 18.25 6.60 -18.50
N GLN A 137 17.32 6.15 -17.65
CA GLN A 137 16.47 4.98 -17.93
C GLN A 137 15.69 5.17 -19.23
N THR A 138 15.01 6.30 -19.40
CA THR A 138 14.22 6.61 -20.61
C THR A 138 15.10 6.60 -21.85
N THR A 139 16.30 7.20 -21.76
CA THR A 139 17.25 7.24 -22.87
C THR A 139 17.71 5.84 -23.27
N LEU A 140 18.05 4.99 -22.30
CA LEU A 140 18.48 3.61 -22.55
C LEU A 140 17.35 2.76 -23.11
N GLN A 141 16.12 2.91 -22.58
CA GLN A 141 14.95 2.18 -23.03
C GLN A 141 14.58 2.55 -24.48
N ASN A 142 14.59 3.84 -24.82
CA ASN A 142 14.33 4.31 -26.18
C ASN A 142 15.42 3.82 -27.15
N ALA A 143 16.70 3.90 -26.77
CA ALA A 143 17.79 3.38 -27.57
C ALA A 143 17.67 1.87 -27.83
N ALA A 144 17.29 1.08 -26.81
CA ALA A 144 17.05 -0.36 -26.95
C ALA A 144 15.86 -0.67 -27.89
N ASN A 145 14.88 0.22 -27.96
CA ASN A 145 13.74 0.13 -28.88
C ASN A 145 14.01 0.75 -30.27
N GLY A 146 15.21 1.30 -30.51
CA GLY A 146 15.55 1.96 -31.77
C GLY A 146 14.85 3.30 -31.98
N VAL A 147 14.40 3.95 -30.90
CA VAL A 147 13.67 5.23 -30.92
C VAL A 147 14.60 6.34 -30.43
N ALA A 148 14.59 7.49 -31.10
CA ALA A 148 15.31 8.68 -30.64
C ALA A 148 14.61 9.24 -29.38
N THR A 149 15.39 9.58 -28.36
CA THR A 149 14.84 10.16 -27.13
C THR A 149 14.56 11.64 -27.33
N THR A 150 13.32 12.05 -27.08
CA THR A 150 12.91 13.45 -27.04
C THR A 150 12.91 13.98 -25.60
N GLN A 151 12.92 15.30 -25.43
CA GLN A 151 12.74 15.90 -24.11
C GLN A 151 11.35 15.57 -23.54
N ASP A 152 10.32 15.53 -24.38
CA ASP A 152 8.95 15.18 -23.99
C ASP A 152 8.86 13.76 -23.39
N ASP A 153 9.63 12.79 -23.90
CA ASP A 153 9.68 11.43 -23.34
C ASP A 153 10.23 11.44 -21.90
N ILE A 154 11.28 12.22 -21.66
CA ILE A 154 11.92 12.35 -20.35
C ILE A 154 10.97 13.06 -19.40
N ASP A 155 10.39 14.19 -19.82
CA ASP A 155 9.49 14.99 -19.00
C ASP A 155 8.23 14.21 -18.63
N THR A 156 7.69 13.42 -19.56
CA THR A 156 6.57 12.51 -19.31
C THR A 156 6.94 11.45 -18.27
N ALA A 157 8.10 10.81 -18.43
CA ALA A 157 8.56 9.78 -17.49
C ALA A 157 8.83 10.35 -16.09
N VAL A 158 9.43 11.54 -15.99
CA VAL A 158 9.65 12.24 -14.70
C VAL A 158 8.33 12.63 -14.06
N THR A 159 7.38 13.14 -14.85
CA THR A 159 6.04 13.49 -14.37
C THR A 159 5.33 12.26 -13.79
N LEU A 160 5.44 11.10 -14.45
CA LEU A 160 4.87 9.85 -13.94
C LEU A 160 5.46 9.47 -12.57
N VAL A 161 6.77 9.59 -12.39
CA VAL A 161 7.43 9.35 -11.10
C VAL A 161 6.94 10.35 -10.04
N ASP A 162 6.77 11.61 -10.40
CA ASP A 162 6.30 12.65 -9.50
C ASP A 162 4.84 12.44 -9.07
N GLU A 163 3.93 12.12 -10.00
CA GLU A 163 2.53 11.84 -9.68
C GLU A 163 2.42 10.64 -8.73
N TRP A 164 3.11 9.55 -9.06
CA TRP A 164 3.12 8.35 -8.24
C TRP A 164 3.73 8.64 -6.86
N GLY A 165 4.85 9.36 -6.83
CA GLY A 165 5.54 9.75 -5.61
C GLY A 165 4.70 10.64 -4.70
N ARG A 166 3.95 11.60 -5.26
CA ARG A 166 3.04 12.45 -4.46
C ARG A 166 1.95 11.64 -3.79
N GLY A 167 1.32 10.72 -4.52
CA GLY A 167 0.32 9.80 -3.95
C GLY A 167 0.93 8.95 -2.82
N PHE A 168 2.12 8.40 -3.05
CA PHE A 168 2.76 7.53 -2.07
C PHE A 168 3.22 8.27 -0.80
N VAL A 169 3.75 9.50 -0.93
CA VAL A 169 4.07 10.35 0.22
C VAL A 169 2.80 10.73 0.99
N ALA A 170 1.69 11.01 0.30
CA ALA A 170 0.42 11.32 0.96
C ALA A 170 -0.10 10.15 1.83
N GLU A 171 0.20 8.89 1.48
CA GLU A 171 -0.14 7.73 2.32
C GLU A 171 0.59 7.73 3.67
N THR A 172 1.68 8.50 3.82
CA THR A 172 2.39 8.62 5.11
C THR A 172 1.71 9.58 6.09
N ASP A 173 0.63 10.26 5.69
CA ASP A 173 -0.20 11.04 6.60
C ASP A 173 -1.53 10.32 6.84
N TYR A 174 -1.61 9.61 7.96
CA TYR A 174 -2.82 8.86 8.34
C TYR A 174 -4.03 9.76 8.65
N ARG A 175 -3.86 11.07 8.81
CA ARG A 175 -4.98 12.01 8.91
C ARG A 175 -5.70 12.17 7.58
N LEU A 176 -4.94 12.15 6.46
CA LEU A 176 -5.53 12.16 5.12
C LEU A 176 -6.31 10.87 4.86
N GLU A 177 -5.75 9.72 5.24
CA GLU A 177 -6.45 8.43 5.15
C GLU A 177 -7.73 8.42 5.99
N ALA A 178 -7.68 8.92 7.22
CA ALA A 178 -8.87 9.07 8.08
C ALA A 178 -9.93 9.97 7.43
N ALA A 179 -9.53 11.13 6.90
CA ALA A 179 -10.44 12.06 6.24
C ALA A 179 -11.11 11.44 5.01
N ASN A 180 -10.32 10.76 4.16
CA ASN A 180 -10.82 10.06 2.99
C ASN A 180 -11.78 8.93 3.37
N THR A 181 -11.49 8.19 4.44
CA THR A 181 -12.36 7.12 4.98
C THR A 181 -13.72 7.69 5.41
N MET A 182 -13.72 8.78 6.16
CA MET A 182 -14.96 9.45 6.59
C MET A 182 -15.75 10.03 5.42
N GLN A 183 -15.06 10.64 4.44
CA GLN A 183 -15.69 11.17 3.23
C GLN A 183 -16.31 10.06 2.38
N PHE A 184 -15.61 8.94 2.22
CA PHE A 184 -16.12 7.77 1.50
C PHE A 184 -17.39 7.23 2.17
N GLN A 185 -17.36 7.04 3.49
CA GLN A 185 -18.52 6.57 4.26
C GLN A 185 -19.73 7.50 4.08
N ALA A 186 -19.53 8.82 4.20
CA ALA A 186 -20.58 9.80 3.98
C ALA A 186 -21.10 9.77 2.53
N ALA A 187 -20.22 9.60 1.55
CA ALA A 187 -20.59 9.52 0.13
C ALA A 187 -21.41 8.26 -0.21
N MET A 188 -21.13 7.12 0.43
CA MET A 188 -21.90 5.88 0.29
C MET A 188 -23.29 6.03 0.93
N GLN A 189 -23.36 6.61 2.13
CA GLN A 189 -24.62 6.89 2.82
C GLN A 189 -25.51 7.86 2.03
N ALA A 190 -24.95 8.94 1.49
CA ALA A 190 -25.68 9.92 0.67
C ALA A 190 -26.29 9.31 -0.60
N ARG A 191 -25.74 8.19 -1.08
CA ARG A 191 -26.22 7.45 -2.26
C ARG A 191 -27.10 6.24 -1.92
N ASP A 192 -27.41 6.03 -0.63
CA ASP A 192 -28.12 4.85 -0.11
C ASP A 192 -27.46 3.50 -0.49
N LEU A 193 -26.13 3.50 -0.66
CA LEU A 193 -25.35 2.30 -0.99
C LEU A 193 -25.00 1.50 0.27
N LYS A 194 -26.00 0.83 0.86
CA LYS A 194 -25.86 0.07 2.13
C LYS A 194 -24.93 -1.15 2.05
N ALA A 195 -24.63 -1.63 0.85
CA ALA A 195 -23.76 -2.79 0.63
C ALA A 195 -22.26 -2.46 0.65
N VAL A 196 -21.89 -1.17 0.59
CA VAL A 196 -20.50 -0.72 0.56
C VAL A 196 -20.29 0.28 1.69
N CYS A 197 -19.34 -0.01 2.57
CA CYS A 197 -19.00 0.85 3.70
C CYS A 197 -17.49 0.91 3.90
N ALA A 198 -17.06 1.95 4.60
CA ALA A 198 -15.73 2.05 5.18
C ALA A 198 -15.82 1.95 6.70
N PRO A 199 -14.77 1.45 7.37
CA PRO A 199 -14.76 1.32 8.81
C PRO A 199 -14.85 2.71 9.47
N THR A 200 -15.65 2.80 10.52
CA THR A 200 -15.81 3.97 11.37
C THR A 200 -14.47 4.36 11.98
N VAL A 201 -14.00 5.56 11.68
CA VAL A 201 -12.77 6.14 12.25
C VAL A 201 -13.03 6.53 13.70
N VAL A 202 -12.03 6.35 14.58
CA VAL A 202 -12.03 6.80 15.98
C VAL A 202 -11.26 8.13 16.06
N PRO A 203 -11.92 9.31 15.94
CA PRO A 203 -11.24 10.57 15.63
C PRO A 203 -10.25 11.01 16.72
N GLU A 204 -10.54 10.71 17.98
CA GLU A 204 -9.69 11.03 19.13
C GLU A 204 -8.31 10.35 19.07
N CYS A 205 -8.23 9.22 18.34
CA CYS A 205 -7.02 8.41 18.18
C CYS A 205 -6.28 8.63 16.85
N VAL A 206 -6.78 9.53 15.98
CA VAL A 206 -6.13 9.82 14.69
C VAL A 206 -4.94 10.75 14.87
N ARG A 207 -3.78 10.34 14.37
CA ARG A 207 -2.53 11.12 14.36
C ARG A 207 -1.83 10.90 13.02
N ASP A 208 -0.71 11.59 12.81
CA ASP A 208 0.07 11.51 11.59
C ASP A 208 0.56 10.07 11.32
N LYS A 209 0.89 9.32 12.38
CA LYS A 209 1.44 7.94 12.29
C LYS A 209 0.54 6.85 12.89
N VAL A 210 -0.63 7.21 13.39
CA VAL A 210 -1.57 6.27 14.03
C VAL A 210 -2.98 6.50 13.49
N LEU A 211 -3.60 5.43 13.00
CA LEU A 211 -5.00 5.41 12.58
C LEU A 211 -5.72 4.31 13.33
N VAL A 212 -6.82 4.66 13.98
CA VAL A 212 -7.70 3.71 14.66
C VAL A 212 -9.06 3.74 14.00
N THR A 213 -9.53 2.56 13.60
CA THR A 213 -10.86 2.36 13.03
C THR A 213 -11.57 1.23 13.73
N GLU A 214 -12.88 1.09 13.51
CA GLU A 214 -13.62 -0.09 13.92
C GLU A 214 -12.98 -1.35 13.34
N TRP A 215 -13.01 -2.43 14.11
CA TRP A 215 -12.65 -3.75 13.62
C TRP A 215 -13.76 -4.25 12.68
N VAL A 216 -13.39 -4.60 11.45
CA VAL A 216 -14.29 -5.21 10.47
C VAL A 216 -13.90 -6.67 10.30
N GLU A 217 -14.89 -7.55 10.47
CA GLU A 217 -14.75 -8.98 10.20
C GLU A 217 -15.43 -9.34 8.88
N GLY A 218 -14.73 -10.09 8.04
CA GLY A 218 -15.23 -10.48 6.75
C GLY A 218 -14.25 -11.37 5.98
N THR A 219 -14.71 -11.88 4.85
CA THR A 219 -13.89 -12.65 3.91
C THR A 219 -13.24 -11.69 2.92
N ARG A 220 -11.92 -11.80 2.72
CA ARG A 220 -11.25 -11.04 1.68
C ARG A 220 -11.75 -11.48 0.30
N LEU A 221 -12.00 -10.52 -0.59
CA LEU A 221 -12.54 -10.76 -1.92
C LEU A 221 -11.66 -11.71 -2.76
N ASP A 222 -10.34 -11.67 -2.62
CA ASP A 222 -9.42 -12.56 -3.35
C ASP A 222 -9.54 -14.05 -2.93
N ARG A 223 -10.16 -14.32 -1.78
CA ARG A 223 -10.37 -15.68 -1.25
C ARG A 223 -11.82 -16.16 -1.38
N ASP A 224 -12.71 -15.28 -1.83
CA ASP A 224 -14.12 -15.60 -1.98
C ASP A 224 -14.37 -16.22 -3.35
N ALA A 225 -14.85 -17.46 -3.36
CA ALA A 225 -15.14 -18.22 -4.57
C ALA A 225 -16.54 -17.94 -5.15
N SER A 226 -17.29 -16.99 -4.55
CA SER A 226 -18.64 -16.67 -4.98
C SER A 226 -18.61 -16.11 -6.42
N PRO A 227 -19.53 -16.55 -7.28
CA PRO A 227 -19.49 -16.25 -8.73
C PRO A 227 -19.70 -14.76 -9.05
N ASP A 228 -20.21 -13.98 -8.10
CA ASP A 228 -20.39 -12.54 -8.18
C ASP A 228 -19.11 -11.75 -7.89
N VAL A 229 -18.12 -12.31 -7.19
CA VAL A 229 -16.88 -11.63 -6.83
C VAL A 229 -16.07 -11.16 -8.05
N PRO A 230 -15.81 -12.00 -9.09
CA PRO A 230 -15.14 -11.54 -10.31
C PRO A 230 -15.93 -10.46 -11.04
N ARG A 231 -17.27 -10.55 -11.02
CA ARG A 231 -18.16 -9.57 -11.64
C ARG A 231 -18.12 -8.23 -10.92
N LEU A 232 -18.16 -8.23 -9.59
CA LEU A 232 -18.15 -7.02 -8.75
C LEU A 232 -16.77 -6.36 -8.73
N CYS A 233 -15.69 -7.13 -8.64
CA CYS A 233 -14.32 -6.60 -8.71
C CYS A 233 -14.02 -5.98 -10.08
N GLY A 234 -14.52 -6.58 -11.16
CA GLY A 234 -14.37 -6.03 -12.52
C GLY A 234 -15.03 -4.66 -12.71
N VAL A 235 -16.10 -4.34 -11.96
CA VAL A 235 -16.74 -3.01 -11.98
C VAL A 235 -15.94 -2.00 -11.15
N ALA A 236 -15.39 -2.40 -10.01
CA ALA A 236 -14.63 -1.52 -9.13
C ALA A 236 -13.23 -1.14 -9.66
N ILE A 237 -12.62 -1.98 -10.50
CA ILE A 237 -11.27 -1.75 -11.08
C ILE A 237 -11.33 -0.92 -12.38
N ASN A 238 -12.46 -0.93 -13.09
CA ASN A 238 -12.64 -0.23 -14.37
C ASN A 238 -13.45 1.07 -14.26
N ALA A 239 -13.76 1.52 -13.04
CA ALA A 239 -14.51 2.75 -12.77
C ALA A 239 -13.59 3.92 -12.41
#